data_AF-A0A967U3Z5-F1
#
_entry.id   AF-A0A967U3Z5-F1
#
_cell.length_a   1.000
_cell.length_b   1.000
_cell.length_c   1.000
_cell.angle_alpha   90.00
_cell.angle_beta   90.00
_cell.angle_gamma   90.00
#
_symmetry.space_group_name_H-M   'P 1'
#
loop_
_entity.id
_entity.type
_entity.pdbx_description
1 polymer ?
#
loop_
_entity_poly.entity_id
_entity_poly.type
_entity_poly.pdbx_seq_one_letter_code
_entity_poly.pdbx_strand_id
1 'polypeptide(L)'
;MDESIRDEILAKRPQISPLLWVVFGSIFVIGVFVFLTKVGKEEYSHNVWQIFLINFVFWTGIAQGGIVFSAILRITRGKWGRPLLRISEALGSFVPVSFILLLVLLFIGKEHILPYIKEPYPYAA
;
A
#
# COMPACT_ATOMS: atom_id res chain seq x y z
N MET A 1 34.87 1.80 -2.56
CA MET A 1 34.17 0.58 -3.00
C MET A 1 34.80 0.20 -4.31
N ASP A 2 35.45 -0.96 -4.34
CA ASP A 2 36.20 -1.42 -5.52
C ASP A 2 35.24 -1.57 -6.71
N GLU A 3 35.65 -1.14 -7.90
CA GLU A 3 34.78 -1.18 -9.10
C GLU A 3 34.36 -2.62 -9.43
N SER A 4 35.24 -3.59 -9.20
CA SER A 4 34.96 -5.02 -9.41
C SER A 4 33.76 -5.54 -8.59
N ILE A 5 33.64 -5.08 -7.33
CA ILE A 5 32.56 -5.49 -6.42
C ILE A 5 31.24 -4.86 -6.84
N ARG A 6 31.26 -3.61 -7.35
CA ARG A 6 30.06 -2.97 -7.91
C ARG A 6 29.51 -3.78 -9.07
N ASP A 7 30.38 -4.19 -9.98
CA ASP A 7 29.96 -4.90 -11.18
C ASP A 7 29.41 -6.29 -10.85
N GLU A 8 29.96 -6.98 -9.85
CA GLU A 8 29.43 -8.26 -9.37
C GLU A 8 28.02 -8.11 -8.76
N ILE A 9 27.79 -7.05 -7.97
CA ILE A 9 26.46 -6.75 -7.39
C ILE A 9 25.47 -6.40 -8.51
N LEU A 10 25.91 -5.59 -9.47
CA LEU A 10 25.09 -5.20 -10.62
C LEU A 10 24.77 -6.38 -11.54
N ALA A 11 25.65 -7.38 -11.62
CA ALA A 11 25.42 -8.60 -12.41
C ALA A 11 24.40 -9.53 -11.75
N LYS A 12 24.36 -9.61 -10.41
CA LYS A 12 23.41 -10.46 -9.65
C LYS A 12 22.04 -9.83 -9.42
N ARG A 13 21.74 -8.67 -10.00
CA ARG A 13 20.42 -8.05 -9.89
C ARG A 13 19.35 -8.97 -10.49
N PRO A 14 18.21 -9.18 -9.81
CA PRO A 14 17.11 -9.94 -10.40
C PRO A 14 16.64 -9.19 -11.66
N GLN A 15 16.85 -9.79 -12.83
CA GLN A 15 16.38 -9.24 -14.09
C GLN A 15 14.89 -9.51 -14.21
N ILE A 16 14.08 -8.53 -13.81
CA ILE A 16 12.63 -8.59 -14.02
C ILE A 16 12.38 -8.48 -15.52
N SER A 17 11.62 -9.41 -16.09
CA SER A 17 11.34 -9.38 -17.52
C SER A 17 10.49 -8.14 -17.87
N PRO A 18 10.75 -7.48 -19.01
CA PRO A 18 10.00 -6.28 -19.42
C PRO A 18 8.50 -6.59 -19.58
N LEU A 19 8.17 -7.83 -19.96
CA LEU A 19 6.79 -8.31 -20.02
C LEU A 19 6.09 -8.22 -18.66
N LEU A 20 6.76 -8.60 -17.58
CA LEU A 20 6.18 -8.60 -16.24
C LEU A 20 5.85 -7.16 -15.80
N TRP A 21 6.74 -6.21 -16.11
CA TRP A 21 6.46 -4.78 -15.92
C TRP A 21 5.24 -4.29 -16.71
N VAL A 22 5.10 -4.69 -17.97
CA VAL A 22 3.95 -4.33 -18.82
C VAL A 22 2.65 -4.94 -18.28
N VAL A 23 2.68 -6.18 -17.81
CA VAL A 23 1.50 -6.86 -17.27
C VAL A 23 1.05 -6.20 -15.97
N PHE A 24 1.95 -5.99 -15.00
CA PHE A 24 1.59 -5.32 -13.74
C PHE A 24 1.17 -3.86 -13.96
N GLY A 25 1.86 -3.16 -14.87
CA GLY A 25 1.51 -1.79 -15.25
C GLY A 25 0.14 -1.69 -15.90
N SER A 26 -0.20 -2.59 -16.81
CA SER A 26 -1.50 -2.57 -17.49
C SER A 26 -2.66 -2.88 -16.53
N ILE A 27 -2.51 -3.86 -15.64
CA ILE A 27 -3.50 -4.17 -14.60
C ILE A 27 -3.72 -2.95 -13.69
N PHE A 28 -2.65 -2.27 -13.29
CA PHE A 28 -2.74 -1.07 -12.46
C PHE A 28 -3.50 0.06 -13.18
N VAL A 29 -3.17 0.33 -14.45
CA VAL A 29 -3.84 1.37 -15.24
C VAL A 29 -5.33 1.06 -15.43
N ILE A 30 -5.67 -0.19 -15.71
CA ILE A 30 -7.08 -0.62 -15.83
C ILE A 30 -7.82 -0.42 -14.50
N GLY A 31 -7.20 -0.80 -13.37
CA GLY A 31 -7.77 -0.62 -12.04
C GLY A 31 -8.05 0.85 -11.71
N VAL A 32 -7.08 1.74 -11.98
CA VAL A 32 -7.24 3.19 -11.79
C VAL A 32 -8.33 3.75 -12.71
N PHE A 33 -8.37 3.33 -13.98
CA PHE A 33 -9.37 3.77 -14.94
C PHE A 33 -10.80 3.41 -14.50
N VAL A 34 -11.01 2.16 -14.05
CA VAL A 34 -12.32 1.73 -13.53
C VAL A 34 -12.69 2.52 -12.27
N PHE A 35 -11.74 2.79 -11.38
CA PHE A 35 -12.00 3.57 -10.17
C PHE A 35 -12.44 5.01 -10.49
N LEU A 36 -11.71 5.71 -11.37
CA LEU A 36 -12.01 7.09 -11.76
C LEU A 36 -13.37 7.22 -12.47
N THR A 37 -13.74 6.25 -13.31
CA THR A 37 -15.02 6.29 -14.02
C THR A 37 -16.22 5.96 -13.14
N LYS A 38 -16.01 5.22 -12.03
CA LYS A 38 -17.08 4.79 -11.12
C LYS A 38 -17.29 5.74 -9.95
N VAL A 39 -16.26 6.47 -9.50
CA VAL A 39 -16.37 7.40 -8.37
C VAL A 39 -17.33 8.57 -8.63
N GLY A 40 -17.48 8.98 -9.90
CA GLY A 40 -18.37 10.08 -10.29
C GLY A 40 -19.82 9.66 -10.59
N LYS A 41 -20.18 8.37 -10.46
CA LYS A 41 -21.55 7.90 -10.67
C LYS A 41 -22.24 7.69 -9.31
N GLU A 42 -23.26 8.50 -9.04
CA GLU A 42 -23.98 8.52 -7.75
C GLU A 42 -24.47 7.12 -7.32
N GLU A 43 -24.91 6.29 -8.27
CA GLU A 43 -25.41 4.93 -8.02
C GLU A 43 -24.38 3.99 -7.38
N TYR A 44 -23.08 4.17 -7.67
CA TYR A 44 -22.02 3.27 -7.21
C TYR A 44 -21.04 3.94 -6.23
N SER A 45 -21.17 5.25 -5.99
CA SER A 45 -20.19 6.04 -5.23
C SER A 45 -19.88 5.40 -3.87
N HIS A 46 -20.89 5.03 -3.09
CA HIS A 46 -20.69 4.46 -1.75
C HIS A 46 -19.90 3.13 -1.78
N ASN A 47 -20.25 2.22 -2.70
CA ASN A 47 -19.59 0.92 -2.83
C ASN A 47 -18.12 1.07 -3.25
N VAL A 48 -17.82 2.04 -4.14
CA VAL A 48 -16.45 2.33 -4.59
C VAL A 48 -15.58 2.79 -3.43
N TRP A 49 -16.09 3.70 -2.58
CA TRP A 49 -15.38 4.17 -1.40
C TRP A 49 -15.18 3.08 -0.33
N GLN A 50 -16.16 2.20 -0.14
CA GLN A 50 -16.02 1.05 0.77
C GLN A 50 -14.95 0.06 0.29
N ILE A 51 -14.97 -0.32 -0.99
CA ILE A 51 -13.97 -1.24 -1.57
C ILE A 51 -12.57 -0.61 -1.47
N PHE A 52 -12.46 0.69 -1.72
CA PHE A 52 -11.22 1.43 -1.53
C PHE A 52 -10.72 1.37 -0.09
N LEU A 53 -11.60 1.61 0.90
CA LEU A 53 -11.27 1.52 2.32
C LEU A 53 -10.78 0.11 2.70
N ILE A 54 -11.47 -0.94 2.27
CA ILE A 54 -11.09 -2.33 2.58
C ILE A 54 -9.69 -2.64 2.05
N ASN A 55 -9.42 -2.29 0.78
CA ASN A 55 -8.10 -2.50 0.18
C ASN A 55 -7.03 -1.66 0.89
N PHE A 56 -7.34 -0.40 1.20
CA PHE A 56 -6.44 0.48 1.93
C PHE A 56 -6.04 -0.12 3.29
N VAL A 57 -7.01 -0.56 4.10
CA VAL A 57 -6.75 -1.16 5.42
C VAL A 57 -5.96 -2.46 5.28
N PHE A 58 -6.32 -3.31 4.31
CA PHE A 58 -5.64 -4.58 4.06
C PHE A 58 -4.16 -4.39 3.74
N TRP A 59 -3.83 -3.59 2.72
CA TRP A 59 -2.45 -3.40 2.28
C TRP A 59 -1.62 -2.61 3.29
N THR A 60 -2.22 -1.61 3.95
CA THR A 60 -1.54 -0.84 5.01
C THR A 60 -1.26 -1.70 6.24
N GLY A 61 -2.18 -2.59 6.62
CA GLY A 61 -1.98 -3.53 7.73
C GLY A 61 -0.82 -4.49 7.46
N ILE A 62 -0.70 -5.02 6.24
CA ILE A 62 0.44 -5.86 5.83
C ILE A 62 1.76 -5.08 5.92
N ALA A 63 1.78 -3.83 5.45
CA ALA A 63 2.97 -2.98 5.49
C ALA A 63 3.43 -2.69 6.93
N GLN A 64 2.50 -2.35 7.82
CA GLN A 64 2.78 -2.14 9.25
C GLN A 64 3.29 -3.43 9.91
N GLY A 65 2.68 -4.57 9.60
CA GLY A 65 3.15 -5.89 10.06
C GLY A 65 4.60 -6.16 9.64
N GLY A 66 4.97 -5.83 8.41
CA GLY A 66 6.36 -5.90 7.92
C GLY A 66 7.32 -5.05 8.74
N ILE A 67 6.97 -3.80 9.04
CA ILE A 67 7.81 -2.90 9.84
C ILE A 67 8.01 -3.45 11.26
N VAL A 68 6.92 -3.83 11.93
CA VAL A 68 6.98 -4.37 13.29
C VAL A 68 7.81 -5.66 13.31
N PHE A 69 7.62 -6.54 12.34
CA PHE A 69 8.40 -7.76 12.23
C PHE A 69 9.89 -7.50 12.00
N SER A 70 10.25 -6.53 11.14
CA SER A 70 11.63 -6.09 10.94
C SER A 70 12.24 -5.54 12.24
N ALA A 71 11.49 -4.71 12.96
CA ALA A 71 11.92 -4.16 14.24
C ALA A 71 12.19 -5.26 15.29
N ILE A 72 11.28 -6.24 15.43
CA ILE A 72 11.44 -7.37 16.36
C ILE A 72 12.70 -8.19 16.04
N LEU A 73 12.93 -8.51 14.76
CA LEU A 73 14.11 -9.26 14.34
C LEU A 73 15.42 -8.51 14.64
N ARG A 74 15.41 -7.18 14.47
CA ARG A 74 16.56 -6.32 14.79
C ARG A 74 16.83 -6.24 16.29
N ILE A 75 15.78 -6.08 17.11
CA ILE A 75 15.89 -6.00 18.58
C ILE A 75 16.42 -7.32 19.16
N THR A 76 15.85 -8.45 18.71
CA THR A 76 16.23 -9.79 19.19
C THR A 76 17.56 -10.30 18.64
N ARG A 77 18.19 -9.58 17.70
CA ARG A 77 19.43 -9.98 17.00
C ARG A 77 19.33 -11.39 16.38
N GLY A 78 18.15 -11.76 15.90
CA GLY A 78 17.87 -13.07 15.32
C GLY A 78 18.60 -13.29 13.99
N LYS A 79 19.66 -14.11 14.00
CA LYS A 79 20.46 -14.40 12.79
C LYS A 79 19.70 -15.20 11.72
N TRP A 80 18.65 -15.93 12.11
CA TRP A 80 17.81 -16.73 11.22
C TRP A 80 16.91 -15.86 10.33
N GLY A 81 16.55 -14.66 10.78
CA GLY A 81 15.64 -13.75 10.08
C GLY A 81 16.28 -12.92 8.98
N ARG A 82 17.56 -13.14 8.63
CA ARG A 82 18.27 -12.38 7.60
C ARG A 82 17.55 -12.28 6.25
N PRO A 83 17.03 -13.36 5.64
CA PRO A 83 16.25 -13.24 4.41
C PRO A 83 14.88 -12.59 4.64
N LEU A 84 14.25 -12.83 5.79
CA LEU A 84 12.94 -12.29 6.12
C LEU A 84 12.97 -10.78 6.39
N LEU A 85 14.08 -10.23 6.90
CA LEU A 85 14.31 -8.80 7.08
C LEU A 85 14.18 -8.03 5.75
N ARG A 86 14.72 -8.58 4.66
CA ARG A 86 14.64 -7.94 3.35
C ARG A 86 13.21 -7.90 2.83
N ILE A 87 12.44 -8.97 3.05
CA ILE A 87 11.04 -9.05 2.65
C ILE A 87 10.20 -8.07 3.48
N SER A 88 10.43 -8.04 4.79
CA SER A 88 9.67 -7.18 5.69
C SER A 88 9.97 -5.68 5.49
N GLU A 89 11.21 -5.34 5.13
CA GLU A 89 11.57 -4.00 4.67
C GLU A 89 10.94 -3.63 3.33
N ALA A 90 10.89 -4.58 2.39
CA ALA A 90 10.19 -4.37 1.12
C ALA A 90 8.68 -4.13 1.35
N LEU A 91 8.04 -4.85 2.28
CA LEU A 91 6.65 -4.59 2.67
C LEU A 91 6.49 -3.20 3.32
N GLY A 92 7.43 -2.79 4.16
CA GLY A 92 7.45 -1.47 4.79
C GLY A 92 7.56 -0.31 3.80
N SER A 93 8.13 -0.55 2.60
CA SER A 93 8.22 0.47 1.53
C SER A 93 6.87 0.97 1.01
N PHE A 94 5.77 0.25 1.31
CA PHE A 94 4.42 0.67 0.98
C PHE A 94 3.88 1.79 1.88
N VAL A 95 4.51 2.07 3.03
CA VAL A 95 3.97 3.06 4.00
C VAL A 95 3.83 4.48 3.43
N PRO A 96 4.81 5.05 2.70
CA PRO A 96 4.61 6.36 2.06
C PRO A 96 3.45 6.39 1.08
N VAL A 97 3.23 5.30 0.33
CA VAL A 97 2.09 5.15 -0.59
C VAL A 97 0.78 5.11 0.20
N SER A 98 0.73 4.34 1.29
CA SER A 98 -0.43 4.29 2.18
C SER A 98 -0.76 5.65 2.78
N PHE A 99 0.26 6.46 3.10
CA PHE A 99 0.04 7.81 3.63
C PHE A 99 -0.64 8.71 2.60
N ILE A 100 -0.24 8.66 1.33
CA ILE A 100 -0.91 9.40 0.26
C ILE A 100 -2.36 8.93 0.08
N LEU A 101 -2.60 7.62 0.09
CA LEU A 101 -3.94 7.04 -0.01
C LEU A 101 -4.84 7.45 1.17
N LEU A 102 -4.27 7.56 2.37
CA LEU A 102 -4.98 8.05 3.55
C LEU A 102 -5.43 9.51 3.36
N LEU A 103 -4.58 10.38 2.80
CA LEU A 103 -4.97 11.76 2.51
C LEU A 103 -6.14 11.81 1.51
N VAL A 104 -6.08 11.01 0.44
CA VAL A 104 -7.19 10.89 -0.52
C VAL A 104 -8.48 10.46 0.18
N LEU A 105 -8.41 9.49 1.10
CA LEU A 105 -9.55 9.00 1.86
C LEU A 105 -10.16 10.08 2.76
N LEU A 106 -9.32 10.85 3.46
CA LEU A 106 -9.77 11.88 4.41
C LEU A 106 -10.31 13.14 3.72
N PHE A 107 -9.71 13.58 2.62
CA PHE A 107 -10.16 14.81 1.96
C PHE A 107 -11.37 14.59 1.03
N ILE A 108 -11.43 13.44 0.35
CA ILE A 108 -12.45 13.18 -0.69
C ILE A 108 -13.49 12.15 -0.22
N GLY A 109 -13.05 11.10 0.48
CA GLY A 109 -13.92 10.00 0.91
C GLY A 109 -14.70 10.24 2.21
N LYS A 110 -14.41 11.32 2.95
CA LYS A 110 -14.96 11.57 4.31
C LYS A 110 -16.48 11.46 4.38
N GLU A 111 -17.20 11.97 3.38
CA GLU A 111 -18.66 12.04 3.40
C GLU A 111 -19.35 10.71 3.12
N HIS A 112 -18.63 9.76 2.54
CA HIS A 112 -19.15 8.44 2.18
C HIS A 112 -18.77 7.37 3.22
N ILE A 113 -17.64 7.57 3.91
CA ILE A 113 -17.04 6.58 4.81
C ILE A 113 -17.38 6.85 6.28
N LEU A 114 -17.63 8.11 6.66
CA LEU A 114 -17.84 8.50 8.07
C LEU A 114 -19.30 8.95 8.27
N PRO A 115 -20.22 8.07 8.71
CA PRO A 115 -21.63 8.41 8.92
C PRO A 115 -21.80 9.56 9.92
N TYR A 116 -20.95 9.59 10.94
CA TYR A 116 -20.96 10.55 12.04
C TYR A 116 -20.66 12.01 11.63
N ILE A 117 -20.17 12.24 10.40
CA ILE A 117 -19.99 13.60 9.86
C ILE A 117 -21.33 14.17 9.38
N LYS A 118 -22.25 13.31 8.93
CA LYS A 118 -23.57 13.73 8.41
C LYS A 118 -24.63 13.79 9.51
N GLU A 119 -24.61 12.85 10.43
CA GLU A 119 -25.52 12.83 11.57
C GLU A 119 -24.74 12.98 12.88
N PRO A 120 -24.92 14.09 13.62
CA PRO A 120 -24.40 14.18 14.98
C PRO A 120 -25.07 13.12 15.85
N TYR A 121 -24.31 12.55 16.79
CA TYR A 121 -24.83 11.53 17.70
C TYR A 121 -26.08 12.03 18.44
N PRO A 122 -27.12 11.19 18.60
CA PRO A 122 -28.42 11.61 19.12
C PRO A 122 -28.41 12.11 20.59
N TYR A 123 -27.28 12.02 21.29
CA TYR A 123 -27.09 12.51 22.66
C TYR A 123 -26.11 13.71 22.77
N ALA A 124 -25.71 14.30 21.64
CA ALA A 124 -24.77 15.42 21.61
C ALA A 124 -25.45 16.81 21.49
N ALA A 125 -26.74 16.91 21.86
CA ALA A 125 -27.51 18.16 21.93
C ALA A 125 -27.86 18.52 23.38
#